data_AF-A0A087UQZ7-F1
#
_entry.id   AF-A0A087UQZ7-F1
#
_cell.length_a   1.000
_cell.length_b   1.000
_cell.length_c   1.000
_cell.angle_alpha   90.00
_cell.angle_beta   90.00
_cell.angle_gamma   90.00
#
_symmetry.space_group_name_H-M   'P 1'
#
loop_
_entity.id
_entity.type
_entity.pdbx_description
1 polymer ?
#
loop_
_entity_poly.entity_id
_entity_poly.type
_entity_poly.pdbx_seq_one_letter_code
_entity_poly.pdbx_strand_id
1 'polypeptide(L)'
;MAESLPTTEKSSKEQNYSSGTAKSVNESSINIDSEPVIFTEERLKRHFERAVSLTLQKYISSITFSLFRKMYPEIHQKCPEELHDIYNQFADELKPGIQEDLNPLFEKTNIGALLTDLENMIQMQADNGPSWRPSGNPEEDLRDHICEEKKKHKKALQYYLSTMIAQKEALEEEMSQNDKEISNLQECMRAHHQKVKEAMSTLDQSMLSQIQDRILAIKGKRAVEKE
;
A
#
# COMPACT_ATOMS: atom_id res chain seq x y z
N MET A 1 7.98 -48.88 33.98
CA MET A 1 9.12 -48.77 33.04
C MET A 1 9.40 -47.28 32.88
N ALA A 2 10.55 -46.86 33.41
CA ALA A 2 11.69 -46.37 32.62
C ALA A 2 11.44 -44.92 32.14
N GLU A 3 11.96 -43.91 32.84
CA GLU A 3 13.30 -43.31 32.64
C GLU A 3 13.31 -42.33 31.44
N SER A 4 13.84 -41.09 31.51
CA SER A 4 14.39 -40.31 32.64
C SER A 4 14.37 -38.78 32.36
N LEU A 5 14.46 -38.00 33.44
CA LEU A 5 14.91 -36.60 33.49
C LEU A 5 16.34 -36.56 34.11
N PRO A 6 17.02 -35.41 34.28
CA PRO A 6 16.94 -34.10 33.62
C PRO A 6 18.21 -33.88 32.73
N THR A 7 19.07 -32.84 32.69
CA THR A 7 19.26 -31.52 33.38
C THR A 7 20.25 -30.62 32.59
N THR A 8 20.31 -29.32 32.94
CA THR A 8 21.49 -28.39 32.82
C THR A 8 22.05 -28.06 31.40
N GLU A 9 22.89 -27.02 31.19
CA GLU A 9 23.63 -26.15 32.12
C GLU A 9 23.77 -24.67 31.68
N LYS A 10 24.34 -23.82 32.57
CA LYS A 10 24.68 -22.41 32.34
C LYS A 10 26.20 -22.24 32.15
N SER A 11 26.63 -21.39 31.22
CA SER A 11 27.78 -20.47 31.35
C SER A 11 27.80 -19.49 30.18
N SER A 12 28.24 -18.21 30.23
CA SER A 12 28.90 -17.31 31.20
C SER A 12 30.19 -16.75 30.58
N LYS A 13 30.52 -15.48 30.86
CA LYS A 13 31.83 -14.80 30.61
C LYS A 13 32.15 -14.45 29.13
N GLU A 14 32.96 -13.43 28.79
CA GLU A 14 33.56 -12.32 29.57
C GLU A 14 33.94 -11.07 28.73
N GLN A 15 34.02 -9.90 29.39
CA GLN A 15 34.96 -8.75 29.23
C GLN A 15 35.33 -8.22 27.81
N ASN A 16 35.07 -6.94 27.49
CA ASN A 16 35.71 -5.67 27.94
C ASN A 16 37.06 -5.30 27.27
N TYR A 17 37.01 -4.42 26.25
CA TYR A 17 38.05 -3.45 25.83
C TYR A 17 37.35 -2.35 25.01
N SER A 18 37.78 -1.08 24.94
CA SER A 18 38.59 -0.24 25.84
C SER A 18 38.29 1.24 25.56
N SER A 19 38.79 2.17 26.39
CA SER A 19 38.56 3.63 26.23
C SER A 19 39.30 4.23 25.01
N GLY A 20 38.72 5.28 24.42
CA GLY A 20 39.26 6.01 23.27
C GLY A 20 38.94 7.51 23.31
N THR A 21 39.45 8.23 24.32
CA THR A 21 39.19 9.67 24.52
C THR A 21 39.94 10.56 23.50
N ALA A 22 39.23 11.39 22.73
CA ALA A 22 39.82 12.39 21.85
C ALA A 22 39.10 13.75 21.92
N LYS A 23 39.65 14.64 22.75
CA LYS A 23 39.68 16.12 22.71
C LYS A 23 38.56 16.88 21.98
N SER A 24 37.93 17.78 22.76
CA SER A 24 37.36 19.05 22.27
C SER A 24 38.33 19.81 21.35
N VAL A 25 37.80 20.33 20.25
CA VAL A 25 38.33 21.46 19.48
C VAL A 25 37.19 22.47 19.32
N ASN A 26 37.53 23.76 19.42
CA ASN A 26 36.59 24.86 19.51
C ASN A 26 36.53 25.63 18.18
N GLU A 27 35.46 25.48 17.40
CA GLU A 27 35.24 26.25 16.17
C GLU A 27 33.98 27.13 16.26
N SER A 28 34.25 28.40 16.56
CA SER A 28 33.54 29.61 16.12
C SER A 28 32.14 29.47 15.52
N SER A 29 31.18 30.12 16.19
CA SER A 29 29.81 30.36 15.72
C SER A 29 29.73 30.87 14.28
N ILE A 30 29.14 30.08 13.38
CA ILE A 30 28.54 30.58 12.14
C ILE A 30 27.04 30.71 12.41
N ASN A 31 26.61 31.94 12.72
CA ASN A 31 25.21 32.25 12.96
C ASN A 31 24.50 32.34 11.60
N ILE A 32 23.90 31.23 11.14
CA ILE A 32 23.08 31.22 9.92
C ILE A 32 21.73 31.83 10.28
N ASP A 33 21.52 33.07 9.83
CA ASP A 33 20.33 33.84 10.15
C ASP A 33 19.07 33.17 9.58
N SER A 34 18.01 33.13 10.38
CA SER A 34 16.81 32.33 10.11
C SER A 34 15.75 33.13 9.37
N GLU A 35 16.08 33.63 8.18
CA GLU A 35 15.07 34.21 7.29
C GLU A 35 14.13 33.13 6.72
N PRO A 36 12.81 33.43 6.59
CA PRO A 36 11.84 32.47 6.11
C PRO A 36 12.08 32.14 4.63
N VAL A 37 12.43 30.88 4.35
CA VAL A 37 12.68 30.40 2.98
C VAL A 37 11.37 30.45 2.18
N ILE A 38 11.21 31.49 1.36
CA ILE A 38 10.16 31.54 0.35
C ILE A 38 10.52 30.52 -0.73
N PHE A 39 9.92 29.33 -0.64
CA PHE A 39 10.10 28.28 -1.64
C PHE A 39 9.64 28.78 -3.01
N THR A 40 10.52 28.63 -3.99
CA THR A 40 10.29 28.91 -5.41
C THR A 40 10.60 27.62 -6.16
N GLU A 41 9.74 27.22 -7.10
CA GLU A 41 9.68 25.87 -7.70
C GLU A 41 10.89 25.48 -8.59
N GLU A 42 11.90 26.37 -8.65
CA GLU A 42 13.16 26.18 -9.36
C GLU A 42 14.39 26.44 -8.48
N ARG A 43 14.24 26.53 -7.15
CA ARG A 43 15.34 26.88 -6.23
C ARG A 43 16.53 25.92 -6.40
N LEU A 44 16.28 24.61 -6.45
CA LEU A 44 17.33 23.61 -6.59
C LEU A 44 18.01 23.65 -7.97
N LYS A 45 17.22 23.82 -9.04
CA LYS A 45 17.69 24.07 -10.42
C LYS A 45 18.59 25.31 -10.49
N ARG A 46 18.15 26.44 -9.92
CA ARG A 46 18.88 27.70 -9.87
C ARG A 46 20.18 27.61 -9.06
N HIS A 47 20.20 26.81 -8.00
CA HIS A 47 21.44 26.51 -7.27
C HIS A 47 22.43 25.70 -8.11
N PHE A 48 21.96 24.70 -8.88
CA PHE A 48 22.78 23.92 -9.80
C PHE A 48 23.39 24.80 -10.91
N GLU A 49 22.56 25.56 -11.64
CA GLU A 49 23.00 26.49 -12.69
C GLU A 49 24.05 27.49 -12.18
N ARG A 50 23.82 28.04 -10.98
CA ARG A 50 24.75 28.95 -10.31
C ARG A 50 26.05 28.25 -9.89
N ALA A 51 25.98 27.02 -9.39
CA ALA A 51 27.16 26.26 -8.98
C ALA A 51 28.05 25.90 -10.18
N VAL A 52 27.46 25.48 -11.31
CA VAL A 52 28.17 25.24 -12.58
C VAL A 52 28.83 26.55 -13.05
N SER A 53 28.05 27.64 -13.15
CA SER A 53 28.54 28.94 -13.61
C SER A 53 29.71 29.48 -12.78
N LEU A 54 29.61 29.40 -11.44
CA LEU A 54 30.68 29.80 -10.53
C LEU A 54 31.92 28.89 -10.61
N THR A 55 31.74 27.61 -10.91
CA THR A 55 32.85 26.66 -11.06
C THR A 55 33.62 26.94 -12.35
N LEU A 56 32.92 27.16 -13.47
CA LEU A 56 33.54 27.59 -14.73
C LEU A 56 34.27 28.93 -14.56
N GLN A 57 33.64 29.92 -13.92
CA GLN A 57 34.26 31.22 -13.66
C GLN A 57 35.54 31.09 -12.82
N LYS A 58 35.53 30.27 -11.75
CA LYS A 58 36.72 29.99 -10.92
C LYS A 58 37.82 29.27 -11.69
N TYR A 59 37.46 28.32 -12.55
CA TYR A 59 38.41 27.58 -13.38
C TYR A 59 39.15 28.52 -14.35
N ILE A 60 38.40 29.31 -15.14
CA ILE A 60 38.95 30.30 -16.06
C ILE A 60 39.80 31.34 -15.31
N SER A 61 39.31 31.84 -14.17
CA SER A 61 40.03 32.83 -13.34
C SER A 61 41.32 32.28 -12.70
N SER A 62 41.50 30.96 -12.65
CA SER A 62 42.73 30.30 -12.20
C SER A 62 43.78 30.21 -13.30
N ILE A 63 43.35 30.18 -14.57
CA ILE A 63 44.23 30.15 -15.74
C ILE A 63 44.65 31.58 -16.07
N THR A 64 45.74 32.03 -15.44
CA THR A 64 46.25 33.40 -15.55
C THR A 64 47.37 33.50 -16.60
N PHE A 65 47.50 34.66 -17.26
CA PHE A 65 48.57 34.90 -18.24
C PHE A 65 49.99 34.69 -17.67
N SER A 66 50.18 34.90 -16.36
CA SER A 66 51.45 34.61 -15.67
C SER A 66 51.80 33.11 -15.68
N LEU A 67 50.81 32.21 -15.73
CA LEU A 67 51.01 30.78 -15.94
C LEU A 67 51.45 30.48 -17.37
N PHE A 68 50.78 31.07 -18.38
CA PHE A 68 51.19 30.96 -19.79
C PHE A 68 52.63 31.44 -20.01
N ARG A 69 52.98 32.61 -19.47
CA ARG A 69 54.34 33.16 -19.49
C ARG A 69 55.38 32.22 -18.86
N LYS A 70 55.01 31.50 -17.80
CA LYS A 70 55.88 30.53 -17.11
C LYS A 70 56.05 29.23 -17.91
N MET A 71 55.01 28.78 -18.62
CA MET A 71 55.04 27.55 -19.42
C MET A 71 55.70 27.75 -20.79
N TYR A 72 55.62 28.95 -21.37
CA TYR A 72 56.16 29.28 -22.70
C TYR A 72 57.19 30.44 -22.67
N PRO A 73 58.28 30.33 -21.88
CA PRO A 73 59.22 31.42 -21.68
C PRO A 73 59.94 31.86 -22.97
N GLU A 74 60.31 30.91 -23.83
CA GLU A 74 60.98 31.20 -25.11
C GLU A 74 60.10 31.95 -26.11
N ILE A 75 58.79 31.66 -26.11
CA ILE A 75 57.82 32.34 -26.97
C ILE A 75 57.59 33.74 -26.43
N HIS A 76 57.36 33.89 -25.12
CA HIS A 76 57.22 35.19 -24.45
C HIS A 76 58.42 36.13 -24.70
N GLN A 77 59.64 35.58 -24.76
CA GLN A 77 60.86 36.35 -24.99
C GLN A 77 61.04 36.80 -26.45
N LYS A 78 60.42 36.11 -27.42
CA LYS A 78 60.50 36.44 -28.85
C LYS A 78 59.31 37.30 -29.29
N CYS A 79 58.09 36.88 -28.94
CA CYS A 79 56.84 37.48 -29.36
C CYS A 79 55.88 37.63 -28.16
N PRO A 80 56.03 38.68 -27.32
CA PRO A 80 55.21 38.84 -26.11
C PRO A 80 53.75 39.20 -26.41
N GLU A 81 53.47 39.89 -27.52
CA GLU A 81 52.10 40.27 -27.92
C GLU A 81 51.35 39.07 -28.54
N GLU A 82 51.97 38.32 -29.46
CA GLU A 82 51.39 37.09 -30.03
C GLU A 82 50.99 36.08 -28.93
N LEU A 83 51.81 35.90 -27.89
CA LEU A 83 51.47 35.02 -26.76
C LEU A 83 50.32 35.56 -25.90
N HIS A 84 50.17 36.87 -25.81
CA HIS A 84 49.05 37.52 -25.10
C HIS A 84 47.74 37.36 -25.89
N ASP A 85 47.78 37.52 -27.21
CA ASP A 85 46.61 37.33 -28.07
C ASP A 85 46.17 35.86 -28.12
N ILE A 86 47.10 34.91 -28.17
CA ILE A 86 46.82 33.47 -28.01
C ILE A 86 46.18 33.16 -26.66
N TYR A 87 46.61 33.82 -25.57
CA TYR A 87 45.99 33.66 -24.26
C TYR A 87 44.56 34.23 -24.21
N ASN A 88 44.32 35.40 -24.83
CA ASN A 88 42.98 35.99 -24.91
C ASN A 88 42.05 35.09 -25.72
N GLN A 89 42.47 34.66 -26.92
CA GLN A 89 41.72 33.71 -27.74
C GLN A 89 41.41 32.42 -26.97
N PHE A 90 42.40 31.84 -26.28
CA PHE A 90 42.18 30.65 -25.45
C PHE A 90 41.14 30.89 -24.35
N ALA A 91 41.18 32.03 -23.64
CA ALA A 91 40.22 32.35 -22.58
C ALA A 91 38.80 32.59 -23.11
N ASP A 92 38.70 33.26 -24.26
CA ASP A 92 37.43 33.59 -24.94
C ASP A 92 36.79 32.38 -25.64
N GLU A 93 37.58 31.40 -26.10
CA GLU A 93 37.09 30.14 -26.70
C GLU A 93 36.77 29.06 -25.64
N LEU A 94 37.59 28.94 -24.58
CA LEU A 94 37.42 27.90 -23.55
C LEU A 94 36.06 27.98 -22.85
N LYS A 95 35.58 29.20 -22.56
CA LYS A 95 34.30 29.40 -21.89
C LYS A 95 33.10 28.94 -22.74
N PRO A 96 32.86 29.45 -23.96
CA PRO A 96 31.73 29.01 -24.78
C PRO A 96 31.86 27.53 -25.15
N GLY A 97 33.07 27.01 -25.45
CA GLY A 97 33.25 25.58 -25.76
C GLY A 97 32.76 24.66 -24.64
N ILE A 98 33.15 24.91 -23.38
CA ILE A 98 32.65 24.11 -22.25
C ILE A 98 31.13 24.30 -22.04
N GLN A 99 30.57 25.47 -22.34
CA GLN A 99 29.12 25.68 -22.25
C GLN A 99 28.35 24.99 -23.41
N GLU A 100 28.95 24.90 -24.60
CA GLU A 100 28.43 24.19 -25.76
C GLU A 100 28.44 22.66 -25.56
N ASP A 101 29.43 22.11 -24.86
CA ASP A 101 29.43 20.70 -24.42
C ASP A 101 28.43 20.42 -23.28
N LEU A 102 28.30 21.34 -22.32
CA LEU A 102 27.47 21.11 -21.12
C LEU A 102 25.97 21.30 -21.36
N ASN A 103 25.55 22.27 -22.19
CA ASN A 103 24.11 22.53 -22.40
C ASN A 103 23.37 21.31 -23.00
N PRO A 104 23.85 20.65 -24.07
CA PRO A 104 23.23 19.43 -24.60
C PRO A 104 23.27 18.26 -23.61
N LEU A 105 24.28 18.21 -22.73
CA LEU A 105 24.33 17.21 -21.66
C LEU A 105 23.21 17.45 -20.63
N PHE A 106 22.99 18.70 -20.20
CA PHE A 106 21.91 19.07 -19.28
C PHE A 106 20.51 18.87 -19.86
N GLU A 107 20.32 19.18 -21.16
CA GLU A 107 19.09 18.90 -21.90
C GLU A 107 18.84 17.38 -22.01
N LYS A 108 19.83 16.60 -22.49
CA LYS A 108 19.72 15.15 -22.66
C LYS A 108 19.46 14.40 -21.35
N THR A 109 20.01 14.89 -20.24
CA THR A 109 19.80 14.31 -18.90
C THR A 109 18.55 14.85 -18.21
N ASN A 110 17.91 15.88 -18.77
CA ASN A 110 16.75 16.58 -18.23
C ASN A 110 16.90 16.99 -16.75
N ILE A 111 18.10 17.41 -16.35
CA ILE A 111 18.43 17.74 -14.96
C ILE A 111 17.50 18.84 -14.41
N GLY A 112 17.10 19.80 -15.24
CA GLY A 112 16.16 20.86 -14.85
C GLY A 112 14.85 20.30 -14.28
N ALA A 113 14.20 19.39 -15.01
CA ALA A 113 12.95 18.76 -14.54
C ALA A 113 13.21 17.83 -13.34
N LEU A 114 14.28 17.01 -13.38
CA LEU A 114 14.59 16.10 -12.26
C LEU A 114 14.84 16.83 -10.93
N LEU A 115 15.41 18.03 -10.96
CA LEU A 115 15.61 18.85 -9.76
C LEU A 115 14.30 19.50 -9.27
N THR A 116 13.41 19.91 -10.17
CA THR A 116 12.05 20.39 -9.80
C THR A 116 11.17 19.24 -9.28
N ASP A 117 11.21 18.05 -9.88
CA ASP A 117 10.52 16.86 -9.38
C ASP A 117 11.02 16.45 -7.99
N LEU A 118 12.33 16.56 -7.75
CA LEU A 118 12.92 16.33 -6.42
C LEU A 118 12.48 17.39 -5.40
N GLU A 119 12.42 18.67 -5.80
CA GLU A 119 11.92 19.76 -4.96
C GLU A 119 10.43 19.55 -4.60
N ASN A 120 9.61 19.10 -5.56
CA ASN A 120 8.22 18.69 -5.35
C ASN A 120 8.10 17.49 -4.39
N MET A 121 8.91 16.45 -4.57
CA MET A 121 8.91 15.28 -3.66
C MET A 121 9.32 15.65 -2.23
N ILE A 122 10.29 16.55 -2.06
CA ILE A 122 10.68 17.08 -0.74
C ILE A 122 9.51 17.85 -0.11
N GLN A 123 8.85 18.72 -0.87
CA GLN A 123 7.70 19.49 -0.41
C GLN A 123 6.51 18.60 0.01
N MET A 124 6.29 17.48 -0.70
CA MET A 124 5.25 16.51 -0.35
C MET A 124 5.57 15.62 0.87
N GLN A 125 6.83 15.58 1.34
CA GLN A 125 7.27 14.69 2.42
C GLN A 125 7.79 15.42 3.68
N ALA A 126 7.61 16.75 3.76
CA ALA A 126 8.34 17.67 4.63
C ALA A 126 8.35 17.39 6.15
N ASP A 127 7.50 16.50 6.67
CA ASP A 127 7.35 16.23 8.12
C ASP A 127 7.39 14.72 8.47
N ASN A 128 7.76 13.84 7.53
CA ASN A 128 7.61 12.38 7.66
C ASN A 128 8.84 11.65 8.28
N GLY A 129 9.46 12.23 9.30
CA GLY A 129 10.48 11.57 10.13
C GLY A 129 11.73 11.09 9.37
N PRO A 130 12.43 10.02 9.84
CA PRO A 130 13.57 9.46 9.13
C PRO A 130 13.11 8.70 7.89
N SER A 131 13.39 9.26 6.71
CA SER A 131 13.04 8.64 5.42
C SER A 131 13.65 7.23 5.28
N TRP A 132 12.86 6.29 4.75
CA TRP A 132 13.30 4.91 4.51
C TRP A 132 14.60 4.83 3.67
N ARG A 133 15.40 3.79 3.94
CA ARG A 133 16.63 3.46 3.23
C ARG A 133 16.66 1.96 2.98
N PRO A 134 17.16 1.48 1.83
CA PRO A 134 17.39 0.06 1.60
C PRO A 134 18.24 -0.54 2.72
N SER A 135 17.77 -1.66 3.29
CA SER A 135 18.48 -2.41 4.32
C SER A 135 19.74 -3.10 3.80
N GLY A 136 19.83 -3.28 2.47
CA GLY A 136 20.79 -4.15 1.81
C GLY A 136 20.31 -5.60 1.71
N ASN A 137 19.18 -5.94 2.32
CA ASN A 137 18.51 -7.23 2.17
C ASN A 137 17.33 -7.11 1.18
N PRO A 138 17.45 -7.59 -0.07
CA PRO A 138 16.43 -7.37 -1.10
C PRO A 138 15.10 -8.05 -0.78
N GLU A 139 15.08 -9.11 0.04
CA GLU A 139 13.80 -9.69 0.48
C GLU A 139 13.06 -8.80 1.48
N GLU A 140 13.79 -8.04 2.29
CA GLU A 140 13.24 -7.19 3.35
C GLU A 140 12.69 -5.90 2.77
N ASP A 141 13.49 -5.26 1.92
CA ASP A 141 13.11 -4.09 1.15
C ASP A 141 11.87 -4.37 0.28
N LEU A 142 11.79 -5.57 -0.32
CA LEU A 142 10.63 -6.02 -1.09
C LEU A 142 9.42 -6.35 -0.20
N ARG A 143 9.63 -6.95 0.98
CA ARG A 143 8.55 -7.21 1.95
C ARG A 143 7.89 -5.91 2.39
N ASP A 144 8.66 -4.90 2.77
CA ASP A 144 8.15 -3.60 3.22
C ASP A 144 7.29 -2.94 2.12
N HIS A 145 7.82 -2.84 0.89
CA HIS A 145 7.11 -2.24 -0.23
C HIS A 145 5.81 -3.00 -0.58
N ILE A 146 5.83 -4.33 -0.57
CA ILE A 146 4.63 -5.15 -0.88
C ILE A 146 3.63 -5.18 0.29
N CYS A 147 4.08 -4.92 1.54
CA CYS A 147 3.27 -5.03 2.74
C CYS A 147 2.02 -4.14 2.68
N GLU A 148 2.14 -2.89 2.25
CA GLU A 148 1.01 -1.95 2.18
C GLU A 148 -0.04 -2.35 1.13
N GLU A 149 0.38 -2.83 -0.04
CA GLU A 149 -0.58 -3.36 -1.01
C GLU A 149 -1.27 -4.63 -0.51
N LYS A 150 -0.55 -5.54 0.15
CA LYS A 150 -1.17 -6.72 0.78
C LYS A 150 -2.11 -6.35 1.94
N LYS A 151 -1.81 -5.29 2.71
CA LYS A 151 -2.70 -4.72 3.74
C LYS A 151 -4.00 -4.17 3.11
N LYS A 152 -3.93 -3.44 1.98
CA LYS A 152 -5.11 -2.97 1.24
C LYS A 152 -5.98 -4.14 0.75
N HIS A 153 -5.37 -5.13 0.09
CA HIS A 153 -6.07 -6.32 -0.42
C HIS A 153 -6.72 -7.13 0.72
N LYS A 154 -6.02 -7.29 1.86
CA LYS A 154 -6.58 -7.96 3.05
C LYS A 154 -7.84 -7.27 3.56
N LYS A 155 -7.84 -5.93 3.68
CA LYS A 155 -9.01 -5.15 4.11
C LYS A 155 -10.20 -5.35 3.17
N ALA A 156 -9.97 -5.32 1.85
CA ALA A 156 -11.02 -5.53 0.85
C ALA A 156 -11.63 -6.95 0.92
N LEU A 157 -10.80 -7.98 1.09
CA LEU A 157 -11.26 -9.37 1.26
C LEU A 157 -12.03 -9.57 2.57
N GLN A 158 -11.60 -8.94 3.67
CA GLN A 158 -12.31 -8.99 4.95
C GLN A 158 -13.69 -8.31 4.86
N TYR A 159 -13.80 -7.19 4.13
CA TYR A 159 -15.09 -6.54 3.86
C TYR A 159 -16.03 -7.45 3.06
N TYR A 160 -15.55 -7.99 1.93
CA TYR A 160 -16.35 -8.90 1.10
C TYR A 160 -16.81 -10.15 1.86
N LEU A 161 -15.92 -10.77 2.64
CA LEU A 161 -16.28 -11.92 3.48
C LEU A 161 -17.36 -11.57 4.51
N SER A 162 -17.27 -10.41 5.15
CA SER A 162 -18.29 -9.92 6.08
C SER A 162 -19.66 -9.76 5.40
N THR A 163 -19.68 -9.18 4.20
CA THR A 163 -20.91 -9.05 3.39
C THR A 163 -21.51 -10.41 3.01
N MET A 164 -20.67 -11.38 2.59
CA MET A 164 -21.14 -12.73 2.25
C MET A 164 -21.69 -13.49 3.48
N ILE A 165 -21.09 -13.31 4.66
CA ILE A 165 -21.59 -13.91 5.90
C ILE A 165 -22.96 -13.31 6.27
N ALA A 166 -23.10 -11.98 6.30
CA ALA A 166 -24.36 -11.33 6.61
C ALA A 166 -25.49 -11.68 5.62
N GLN A 167 -25.17 -11.85 4.34
CA GLN A 167 -26.13 -12.33 3.32
C GLN A 167 -26.53 -13.79 3.56
N LYS A 168 -25.59 -14.66 3.93
CA LYS A 168 -25.88 -16.06 4.28
C LYS A 168 -26.77 -16.15 5.52
N GLU A 169 -26.47 -15.37 6.57
CA GLU A 169 -27.24 -15.36 7.82
C GLU A 169 -28.69 -14.92 7.58
N ALA A 170 -28.90 -13.86 6.77
CA ALA A 170 -30.24 -13.41 6.38
C ALA A 170 -31.01 -14.48 5.57
N LEU A 171 -30.33 -15.19 4.65
CA LEU A 171 -30.94 -16.28 3.88
C LEU A 171 -31.26 -17.51 4.76
N GLU A 172 -30.45 -17.81 5.78
CA GLU A 172 -30.73 -18.88 6.73
C GLU A 172 -31.90 -18.54 7.67
N GLU A 173 -32.07 -17.26 8.04
CA GLU A 173 -33.26 -16.78 8.75
C GLU A 173 -34.51 -16.88 7.87
N GLU A 174 -34.45 -16.45 6.61
CA GLU A 174 -35.54 -16.56 5.64
C GLU A 174 -35.95 -18.02 5.39
N MET A 175 -34.99 -18.92 5.15
CA MET A 175 -35.25 -20.37 5.04
C MET A 175 -35.89 -20.92 6.32
N SER A 176 -35.37 -20.57 7.49
CA SER A 176 -35.94 -21.00 8.78
C SER A 176 -37.37 -20.50 8.98
N GLN A 177 -37.73 -19.33 8.46
CA GLN A 177 -39.12 -18.85 8.49
C GLN A 177 -40.01 -19.61 7.51
N ASN A 178 -39.57 -19.79 6.27
CA ASN A 178 -40.29 -20.57 5.25
C ASN A 178 -40.56 -22.02 5.70
N ASP A 179 -39.59 -22.69 6.32
CA ASP A 179 -39.75 -24.06 6.85
C ASP A 179 -40.84 -24.14 7.94
N LYS A 180 -40.94 -23.13 8.82
CA LYS A 180 -42.01 -23.05 9.84
C LYS A 180 -43.38 -22.89 9.18
N GLU A 181 -43.49 -22.03 8.18
CA GLU A 181 -44.74 -21.78 7.46
C GLU A 181 -45.19 -23.02 6.67
N ILE A 182 -44.26 -23.71 6.01
CA ILE A 182 -44.52 -25.01 5.34
C ILE A 182 -44.97 -26.07 6.36
N SER A 183 -44.30 -26.17 7.52
CA SER A 183 -44.67 -27.12 8.58
C SER A 183 -46.08 -26.86 9.13
N ASN A 184 -46.38 -25.60 9.45
CA ASN A 184 -47.70 -25.16 9.93
C ASN A 184 -48.80 -25.45 8.88
N LEU A 185 -48.52 -25.20 7.59
CA LEU A 185 -49.45 -25.48 6.50
C LEU A 185 -49.68 -27.00 6.35
N GLN A 186 -48.63 -27.82 6.42
CA GLN A 186 -48.76 -29.28 6.39
C GLN A 186 -49.58 -29.82 7.57
N GLU A 187 -49.41 -29.28 8.78
CA GLU A 187 -50.21 -29.67 9.94
C GLU A 187 -51.68 -29.26 9.78
N CYS A 188 -51.94 -28.04 9.31
CA CYS A 188 -53.30 -27.58 8.99
C CYS A 188 -53.99 -28.46 7.94
N MET A 189 -53.28 -28.81 6.86
CA MET A 189 -53.77 -29.73 5.83
C MET A 189 -54.04 -31.14 6.39
N ARG A 190 -53.16 -31.65 7.26
CA ARG A 190 -53.32 -32.96 7.92
C ARG A 190 -54.53 -32.98 8.86
N ALA A 191 -54.71 -31.93 9.66
CA ALA A 191 -55.87 -31.77 10.55
C ALA A 191 -57.18 -31.62 9.76
N HIS A 192 -57.17 -30.88 8.63
CA HIS A 192 -58.32 -30.79 7.74
C HIS A 192 -58.66 -32.14 7.10
N HIS A 193 -57.67 -32.87 6.58
CA HIS A 193 -57.87 -34.20 6.01
C HIS A 193 -58.47 -35.19 7.03
N GLN A 194 -57.98 -35.17 8.28
CA GLN A 194 -58.52 -36.01 9.35
C GLN A 194 -59.98 -35.65 9.68
N LYS A 195 -60.34 -34.37 9.77
CA LYS A 195 -61.74 -33.92 9.96
C LYS A 195 -62.65 -34.36 8.82
N VAL A 196 -62.21 -34.27 7.57
CA VAL A 196 -62.97 -34.75 6.40
C VAL A 196 -63.17 -36.26 6.47
N LYS A 197 -62.13 -37.02 6.84
CA LYS A 197 -62.20 -38.49 6.99
C LYS A 197 -63.17 -38.91 8.10
N GLU A 198 -63.21 -38.18 9.22
CA GLU A 198 -64.17 -38.39 10.31
C GLU A 198 -65.60 -38.05 9.88
N ALA A 199 -65.80 -36.94 9.17
CA ALA A 199 -67.10 -36.55 8.61
C ALA A 199 -67.63 -37.57 7.57
N MET A 200 -66.75 -38.15 6.74
CA MET A 200 -67.12 -39.25 5.84
C MET A 200 -67.51 -40.51 6.63
N SER A 201 -66.69 -40.95 7.59
CA SER A 201 -66.97 -42.18 8.36
C SER A 201 -68.26 -42.10 9.17
N THR A 202 -68.58 -40.92 9.72
CA THR A 202 -69.84 -40.68 10.44
C THR A 202 -71.05 -40.61 9.50
N LEU A 203 -70.90 -40.08 8.29
CA LEU A 203 -71.94 -40.15 7.26
C LEU A 203 -72.21 -41.59 6.83
N ASP A 204 -71.16 -42.38 6.58
CA ASP A 204 -71.28 -43.80 6.21
C ASP A 204 -72.01 -44.61 7.31
N GLN A 205 -71.66 -44.40 8.58
CA GLN A 205 -72.35 -45.03 9.72
C GLN A 205 -73.83 -44.62 9.82
N SER A 206 -74.15 -43.34 9.62
CA SER A 206 -75.53 -42.84 9.60
C SER A 206 -76.35 -43.46 8.45
N MET A 207 -75.77 -43.55 7.25
CA MET A 207 -76.39 -44.17 6.09
C MET A 207 -76.65 -45.67 6.31
N LEU A 208 -75.69 -46.39 6.92
CA LEU A 208 -75.86 -47.80 7.29
C LEU A 208 -77.00 -47.99 8.31
N SER A 209 -77.09 -47.14 9.34
CA SER A 209 -78.20 -47.20 10.32
C SER A 209 -79.55 -46.99 9.61
N GLN A 210 -79.69 -45.94 8.80
CA GLN A 210 -80.93 -45.66 8.06
C GLN A 210 -81.36 -46.81 7.13
N ILE A 211 -80.40 -47.51 6.52
CA ILE A 211 -80.67 -48.72 5.71
C ILE A 211 -81.17 -49.86 6.62
N GLN A 212 -80.52 -50.08 7.77
CA GLN A 212 -80.90 -51.11 8.74
C GLN A 212 -82.29 -50.87 9.34
N ASP A 213 -82.62 -49.62 9.70
CA ASP A 213 -83.93 -49.22 10.20
C ASP A 213 -85.03 -49.42 9.16
N ARG A 214 -84.76 -49.09 7.88
CA ARG A 214 -85.69 -49.36 6.77
C ARG A 214 -85.88 -50.86 6.52
N ILE A 215 -84.84 -51.68 6.68
CA ILE A 215 -84.94 -53.15 6.60
C ILE A 215 -85.80 -53.68 7.76
N LEU A 216 -85.63 -53.17 8.98
CA LEU A 216 -86.44 -53.55 10.14
C LEU A 216 -87.91 -53.16 9.96
N ALA A 217 -88.20 -51.94 9.48
CA ALA A 217 -89.56 -51.50 9.17
C ALA A 217 -90.25 -52.35 8.09
N ILE A 218 -89.49 -52.79 7.07
CA ILE A 218 -90.00 -53.71 6.03
C ILE A 218 -90.23 -55.13 6.57
N LYS A 219 -89.42 -55.61 7.52
CA LYS A 219 -89.62 -56.90 8.18
C LYS A 219 -90.83 -56.88 9.12
N GLY A 220 -90.99 -55.81 9.91
CA GLY A 220 -92.12 -55.65 10.84
C GLY A 220 -93.47 -55.64 10.11
N LYS A 221 -93.59 -54.89 9.01
CA LYS A 221 -94.82 -54.89 8.18
C LYS A 221 -95.18 -56.29 7.67
N ARG A 222 -94.19 -57.08 7.25
CA ARG A 222 -94.38 -58.46 6.78
C ARG A 222 -94.67 -59.50 7.88
N ALA A 223 -94.62 -59.11 9.16
CA ALA A 223 -95.11 -59.93 10.26
C ALA A 223 -96.62 -59.69 10.51
N VAL A 224 -97.08 -58.44 10.35
CA VAL A 224 -98.49 -58.05 10.53
C VAL A 224 -99.39 -58.54 9.39
N GLU A 225 -98.85 -58.80 8.20
CA GLU A 225 -99.58 -59.45 7.09
C GLU A 225 -99.69 -60.99 7.22
N LYS A 226 -99.54 -61.56 8.44
CA LYS A 226 -99.49 -63.02 8.69
C LYS A 226 -100.25 -63.52 9.93
N GLU A 227 -101.03 -62.65 10.58
CA GLU A 227 -102.04 -63.01 11.59
C GLU A 227 -103.44 -62.67 11.06
#